data_AF-A0A967HHQ5-F1
#
_entry.id   AF-A0A967HHQ5-F1
#
_cell.length_a   1.000
_cell.length_b   1.000
_cell.length_c   1.000
_cell.angle_alpha   90.00
_cell.angle_beta   90.00
_cell.angle_gamma   90.00
#
_symmetry.space_group_name_H-M   'P 1'
#
loop_
_entity.id
_entity.type
_entity.pdbx_description
1 polymer ?
#
loop_
_entity_poly.entity_id
_entity_poly.type
_entity_poly.pdbx_seq_one_letter_code
_entity_poly.pdbx_strand_id
1 'polypeptide(L)'
;NTEALRRGVRFIDSDMNREWWPEAVEGRSAREHPAIEDDQRRELLDAIEPAIRDADGAPIVVDFHTTSGDTPPFLTLGDTLRNRRFAQHIPLPMVLGLEEQLAATFLEYVNNRGCITLGCEGGRHDAPEAVDRLEAVAWCALVAAGVLHWTQVPG
;
A
#
# COMPACT_ATOMS: atom_id res chain seq x y z
N ASN A 1 -8.83 -5.86 -1.34
CA ASN A 1 -9.50 -7.18 -1.40
C ASN A 1 -11.00 -7.00 -1.19
N THR A 2 -11.77 -6.82 -2.28
CA THR A 2 -13.19 -6.46 -2.22
C THR A 2 -14.07 -7.61 -1.72
N GLU A 3 -13.75 -8.86 -2.07
CA GLU A 3 -14.56 -10.01 -1.69
C GLU A 3 -14.29 -10.42 -0.24
N ALA A 4 -13.03 -10.36 0.21
CA ALA A 4 -12.72 -10.57 1.63
C ALA A 4 -13.34 -9.47 2.51
N LEU A 5 -13.34 -8.22 2.06
CA LEU A 5 -14.03 -7.10 2.73
C LEU A 5 -15.54 -7.38 2.86
N ARG A 6 -16.19 -7.82 1.77
CA ARG A 6 -17.61 -8.18 1.78
C ARG A 6 -17.94 -9.30 2.79
N ARG A 7 -16.99 -10.21 3.03
CA ARG A 7 -17.12 -11.32 3.98
C ARG A 7 -16.61 -11.02 5.39
N GLY A 8 -16.01 -9.85 5.62
CA GLY A 8 -15.43 -9.49 6.91
C GLY A 8 -14.23 -10.37 7.32
N VAL A 9 -13.47 -10.88 6.35
CA VAL A 9 -12.28 -11.73 6.60
C VAL A 9 -11.03 -11.08 6.01
N ARG A 10 -9.84 -11.51 6.45
CA ARG A 10 -8.56 -10.99 5.94
C ARG A 10 -8.34 -11.32 4.45
N PHE A 11 -8.66 -12.56 4.08
CA PHE A 11 -8.59 -13.10 2.73
C PHE A 11 -9.48 -14.36 2.64
N ILE A 12 -9.70 -14.86 1.43
CA ILE A 12 -10.49 -16.08 1.15
C ILE A 12 -9.55 -17.26 0.95
N ASP A 13 -8.68 -17.19 -0.07
CA ASP A 13 -7.78 -18.28 -0.44
C ASP A 13 -6.32 -17.94 -0.11
N SER A 14 -5.88 -16.71 -0.41
CA SER A 14 -4.52 -16.25 -0.08
C SER A 14 -4.45 -14.77 0.27
N ASP A 15 -3.43 -14.38 1.04
CA ASP A 15 -3.23 -12.98 1.43
C ASP A 15 -2.96 -12.10 0.19
N MET A 16 -3.80 -11.08 -0.03
CA MET A 16 -3.69 -10.20 -1.20
C MET A 16 -2.39 -9.38 -1.19
N ASN A 17 -1.75 -9.15 -0.04
CA ASN A 17 -0.45 -8.48 0.04
C ASN A 17 0.75 -9.44 -0.04
N ARG A 18 0.54 -10.61 -0.65
CA ARG A 18 1.57 -11.62 -0.95
C ARG A 18 1.43 -12.06 -2.40
N GLU A 19 2.46 -12.76 -2.87
CA GLU A 19 2.49 -13.39 -4.19
C GLU A 19 2.46 -12.42 -5.38
N TRP A 20 2.95 -11.20 -5.20
CA TRP A 20 3.15 -10.22 -6.27
C TRP A 20 4.42 -10.50 -7.10
N TRP A 21 4.51 -11.71 -7.63
CA TRP A 21 5.57 -12.11 -8.57
C TRP A 21 5.21 -11.62 -9.98
N PRO A 22 6.09 -10.91 -10.70
CA PRO A 22 5.80 -10.43 -12.05
C PRO A 22 5.24 -11.50 -12.98
N GLU A 23 5.79 -12.72 -12.92
CA GLU A 23 5.36 -13.85 -13.74
C GLU A 23 3.93 -14.32 -13.40
N ALA A 24 3.52 -14.20 -12.14
CA ALA A 24 2.20 -14.62 -11.66
C ALA A 24 1.13 -13.56 -11.95
N VAL A 25 1.42 -12.28 -11.69
CA VAL A 25 0.43 -11.20 -11.87
C VAL A 25 0.30 -10.76 -13.32
N GLU A 26 1.33 -10.86 -14.15
CA GLU A 26 1.26 -10.55 -15.59
C GLU A 26 0.72 -11.71 -16.44
N GLY A 27 0.18 -12.76 -15.82
CA GLY A 27 -0.45 -13.88 -16.51
C GLY A 27 0.51 -14.78 -17.30
N ARG A 28 1.81 -14.76 -16.98
CA ARG A 28 2.83 -15.60 -17.64
C ARG A 28 2.90 -17.01 -17.07
N SER A 29 2.17 -17.30 -16.00
CA SER A 29 2.00 -18.64 -15.44
C SER A 29 0.52 -18.91 -15.15
N ALA A 30 -0.05 -19.92 -15.82
CA ALA A 30 -1.38 -20.41 -15.48
C ALA A 30 -1.22 -21.35 -14.27
N ARG A 31 -1.87 -21.02 -13.15
CA ARG A 31 -1.98 -21.93 -12.01
C ARG A 31 -3.06 -22.96 -12.30
N GLU A 32 -2.81 -24.21 -11.93
CA GLU A 32 -3.81 -25.30 -12.03
C GLU A 32 -5.03 -25.02 -11.14
N HIS A 33 -4.84 -24.29 -10.02
CA HIS A 33 -5.88 -23.87 -9.09
C HIS A 33 -5.68 -22.40 -8.71
N PRO A 34 -6.28 -21.44 -9.44
CA PRO A 34 -6.17 -20.03 -9.10
C PRO A 34 -6.94 -19.70 -7.82
N ALA A 35 -6.34 -18.87 -6.97
CA ALA A 35 -7.00 -18.28 -5.81
C ALA A 35 -7.92 -17.15 -6.26
N ILE A 36 -9.00 -16.87 -5.53
CA ILE A 36 -9.85 -15.70 -5.80
C ILE A 36 -9.02 -14.40 -5.78
N GLU A 37 -8.05 -14.31 -4.88
CA GLU A 37 -7.13 -13.18 -4.83
C GLU A 37 -6.23 -13.03 -6.06
N ASP A 38 -6.02 -14.07 -6.87
CA ASP A 38 -5.27 -13.95 -8.13
C ASP A 38 -5.99 -13.02 -9.12
N ASP A 39 -7.32 -13.15 -9.23
CA ASP A 39 -8.13 -12.29 -10.09
C ASP A 39 -8.19 -10.87 -9.54
N GLN A 40 -8.31 -10.70 -8.21
CA GLN A 40 -8.32 -9.37 -7.59
C GLN A 40 -6.98 -8.64 -7.70
N ARG A 41 -5.85 -9.36 -7.66
CA ARG A 41 -4.51 -8.78 -7.90
C ARG A 41 -4.39 -8.28 -9.34
N ARG A 42 -4.90 -9.02 -10.32
CA ARG A 42 -4.95 -8.58 -11.73
C ARG A 42 -5.87 -7.38 -11.91
N GLU A 43 -7.07 -7.39 -11.32
CA GLU A 43 -8.00 -6.26 -11.37
C GLU A 43 -7.38 -4.98 -10.78
N LEU A 44 -6.72 -5.09 -9.62
CA LEU A 44 -6.00 -3.96 -9.03
C LEU A 44 -4.90 -3.46 -9.96
N LEU A 45 -4.11 -4.36 -10.55
CA LEU A 45 -3.04 -4.01 -11.47
C LEU A 45 -3.58 -3.27 -12.70
N ASP A 46 -4.60 -3.82 -13.34
CA ASP A 46 -5.26 -3.21 -14.51
C ASP A 46 -5.83 -1.81 -14.19
N ALA A 47 -6.32 -1.61 -12.96
CA ALA A 47 -6.86 -0.32 -12.52
C ALA A 47 -5.78 0.75 -12.30
N ILE A 48 -4.61 0.37 -11.79
CA ILE A 48 -3.53 1.33 -11.46
C ILE A 48 -2.52 1.50 -12.59
N GLU A 49 -2.40 0.53 -13.49
CA GLU A 49 -1.42 0.51 -14.59
C GLU A 49 -1.46 1.80 -15.43
N PRO A 50 -2.63 2.33 -15.85
CA PRO A 50 -2.66 3.58 -16.61
C PRO A 50 -2.12 4.76 -15.80
N ALA A 51 -2.45 4.85 -14.51
CA ALA A 51 -1.97 5.91 -13.63
C ALA A 51 -0.45 5.84 -13.41
N ILE A 52 0.11 4.63 -13.34
CA ILE A 52 1.55 4.43 -13.23
C ILE A 52 2.26 4.81 -14.54
N ARG A 53 1.70 4.40 -15.69
CA ARG A 53 2.29 4.64 -17.02
C ARG A 53 2.23 6.11 -17.44
N ASP A 54 1.11 6.78 -17.18
CA ASP A 54 0.81 8.11 -17.72
C ASP A 54 1.20 9.25 -16.77
N ALA A 55 1.79 8.94 -15.60
CA ALA A 55 2.22 9.94 -14.63
C ALA A 55 3.35 10.84 -15.16
N ASP A 56 3.22 12.14 -14.90
CA ASP A 56 4.33 13.09 -15.05
C ASP A 56 5.19 13.07 -13.78
N GLY A 57 6.19 12.19 -13.77
CA GLY A 57 7.07 11.94 -12.62
C GLY A 57 6.85 10.55 -12.00
N ALA A 58 7.37 10.35 -10.78
CA ALA A 58 7.23 9.08 -10.08
C ALA A 58 5.84 8.98 -9.41
N PRO A 59 4.98 8.02 -9.80
CA PRO A 59 3.72 7.79 -9.13
C PRO A 59 3.94 7.46 -7.64
N ILE A 60 2.99 7.86 -6.79
CA ILE A 60 3.05 7.62 -5.35
C ILE A 60 1.96 6.63 -4.99
N VAL A 61 2.35 5.53 -4.34
CA VAL A 61 1.45 4.50 -3.84
C VAL A 61 1.55 4.44 -2.34
N VAL A 62 0.41 4.64 -1.67
CA VAL A 62 0.27 4.51 -0.22
C VAL A 62 -0.64 3.31 0.06
N ASP A 63 -0.14 2.34 0.82
CA ASP A 63 -0.92 1.17 1.28
C ASP A 63 -1.24 1.32 2.77
N PHE A 64 -2.53 1.23 3.10
CA PHE A 64 -3.03 1.46 4.44
C PHE A 64 -3.35 0.13 5.11
N HIS A 65 -2.81 -0.03 6.31
CA HIS A 65 -2.94 -1.23 7.11
C HIS A 65 -3.37 -0.89 8.53
N THR A 66 -3.93 -1.90 9.17
CA THR A 66 -4.13 -1.93 10.61
C THR A 66 -3.65 -3.28 11.10
N THR A 67 -3.12 -3.31 12.31
CA THR A 67 -2.56 -4.51 12.93
C THR A 67 -3.53 -5.14 13.92
N SER A 68 -3.31 -6.41 14.28
CA SER A 68 -3.98 -7.04 15.43
C SER A 68 -3.34 -6.64 16.76
N GLY A 69 -2.08 -6.19 16.73
CA GLY A 69 -1.33 -5.77 17.91
C GLY A 69 -1.71 -4.37 18.38
N ASP A 70 -1.47 -4.11 19.67
CA ASP A 70 -1.54 -2.75 20.22
C ASP A 70 -0.22 -2.03 19.93
N THR A 71 -0.15 -1.40 18.75
CA THR A 71 1.01 -0.61 18.34
C THR A 71 0.60 0.84 18.05
N PRO A 72 1.47 1.83 18.35
CA PRO A 72 1.28 3.18 17.84
C PRO A 72 1.35 3.17 16.30
N PRO A 73 0.81 4.20 15.61
CA PRO A 73 0.90 4.29 14.17
C PRO A 73 2.35 4.48 13.71
N PHE A 74 2.71 3.86 12.59
CA PHE A 74 4.04 3.98 11.98
C PHE A 74 4.01 3.79 10.47
N LEU A 75 5.11 4.18 9.82
CA LEU A 75 5.31 4.05 8.39
C LEU A 75 6.28 2.90 8.10
N THR A 76 5.97 2.11 7.08
CA THR A 76 6.89 1.14 6.47
C THR A 76 7.27 1.60 5.07
N LEU A 77 8.48 1.28 4.65
CA LEU A 77 8.95 1.61 3.32
C LEU A 77 10.11 0.69 2.94
N GLY A 78 10.19 0.34 1.66
CA GLY A 78 11.42 -0.22 1.09
C GLY A 78 12.54 0.82 1.16
N ASP A 79 13.77 0.38 1.46
CA ASP A 79 14.88 1.28 1.77
C ASP A 79 15.51 1.99 0.55
N THR A 80 14.70 2.84 -0.10
CA THR A 80 15.13 3.69 -1.21
C THR A 80 15.15 5.16 -0.79
N LEU A 81 16.08 5.95 -1.35
CA LEU A 81 16.18 7.38 -1.06
C LEU A 81 14.90 8.15 -1.43
N ARG A 82 14.18 7.73 -2.48
CA ARG A 82 12.92 8.36 -2.90
C ARG A 82 11.79 8.12 -1.89
N ASN A 83 11.66 6.90 -1.37
CA ASN A 83 10.66 6.58 -0.35
C ASN A 83 10.95 7.33 0.95
N ARG A 84 12.22 7.36 1.38
CA ARG A 84 12.64 8.11 2.58
C ARG A 84 12.30 9.59 2.46
N ARG A 85 12.60 10.22 1.32
CA ARG A 85 12.29 11.64 1.09
C ARG A 85 10.79 11.92 1.14
N PHE A 86 9.98 11.03 0.59
CA PHE A 86 8.53 11.18 0.65
C PHE A 86 8.02 11.02 2.09
N ALA A 87 8.41 9.95 2.77
CA ALA A 87 7.98 9.63 4.14
C ALA A 87 8.32 10.73 5.17
N GLN A 88 9.38 11.51 4.95
CA GLN A 88 9.76 12.65 5.80
C GLN A 88 8.68 13.75 5.91
N HIS A 89 7.72 13.80 4.98
CA HIS A 89 6.62 14.76 5.03
C HIS A 89 5.48 14.33 5.96
N ILE A 90 5.52 13.09 6.46
CA ILE A 90 4.46 12.51 7.27
C ILE A 90 4.95 12.41 8.71
N PRO A 91 4.24 12.99 9.69
CA PRO A 91 4.72 13.12 11.06
C PRO A 91 4.53 11.83 11.89
N LEU A 92 5.00 10.70 11.36
CA LEU A 92 4.95 9.39 12.02
C LEU A 92 6.33 8.74 12.09
N PRO A 93 6.58 7.86 13.09
CA PRO A 93 7.79 7.05 13.13
C PRO A 93 7.94 6.21 11.86
N MET A 94 9.13 6.23 11.26
CA MET A 94 9.47 5.36 10.14
C MET A 94 10.21 4.13 10.64
N VAL A 95 9.74 2.94 10.24
CA VAL A 95 10.41 1.67 10.49
C VAL A 95 11.07 1.19 9.20
N LEU A 96 12.40 1.14 9.20
CA LEU A 96 13.20 0.68 8.07
C LEU A 96 13.51 -0.82 8.20
N GLY A 97 13.61 -1.51 7.07
CA GLY A 97 14.01 -2.91 7.01
C GLY A 97 12.90 -3.95 7.23
N LEU A 98 11.68 -3.53 7.60
CA LEU A 98 10.54 -4.45 7.69
C LEU A 98 10.10 -4.96 6.31
N GLU A 99 10.01 -4.09 5.31
CA GLU A 99 9.61 -4.47 3.94
C GLU A 99 10.62 -5.45 3.31
N GLU A 100 11.91 -5.36 3.62
CA GLU A 100 12.93 -6.30 3.10
C GLU A 100 12.78 -7.72 3.65
N GLN A 101 12.06 -7.90 4.77
CA GLN A 101 11.72 -9.22 5.30
C GLN A 101 10.47 -9.81 4.64
N LEU A 102 9.74 -9.01 3.84
CA LEU A 102 8.51 -9.40 3.18
C LEU A 102 8.77 -9.56 1.68
N ALA A 103 8.90 -10.80 1.23
CA ALA A 103 9.04 -11.07 -0.19
C ALA A 103 7.70 -11.00 -0.93
N ALA A 104 7.71 -10.43 -2.14
CA ALA A 104 6.59 -10.39 -3.07
C ALA A 104 5.34 -9.68 -2.52
N THR A 105 5.56 -8.52 -1.90
CA THR A 105 4.46 -7.60 -1.51
C THR A 105 4.02 -6.72 -2.66
N PHE A 106 2.83 -6.14 -2.54
CA PHE A 106 2.32 -5.18 -3.52
C PHE A 106 3.24 -3.96 -3.63
N LEU A 107 3.65 -3.40 -2.48
CA LEU A 107 4.54 -2.24 -2.44
C LEU A 107 5.91 -2.54 -3.04
N GLU A 108 6.49 -3.72 -2.78
CA GLU A 108 7.75 -4.12 -3.44
C GLU A 108 7.57 -4.16 -4.97
N TYR A 109 6.48 -4.78 -5.44
CA TYR A 109 6.17 -4.90 -6.86
C TYR A 109 6.07 -3.54 -7.56
N VAL A 110 5.28 -2.61 -7.03
CA VAL A 110 5.14 -1.28 -7.66
C VAL A 110 6.37 -0.39 -7.46
N ASN A 111 7.12 -0.55 -6.36
CA ASN A 111 8.37 0.16 -6.13
C ASN A 111 9.41 -0.18 -7.22
N ASN A 112 9.52 -1.47 -7.58
CA ASN A 112 10.41 -1.93 -8.65
C ASN A 112 10.02 -1.40 -10.04
N ARG A 113 8.79 -0.89 -10.17
CA ARG A 113 8.26 -0.27 -11.39
C ARG A 113 8.37 1.26 -11.39
N GLY A 114 9.15 1.82 -10.47
CA GLY A 114 9.46 3.25 -10.41
C GLY A 114 8.55 4.08 -9.53
N CYS A 115 7.57 3.46 -8.85
CA CYS A 115 6.73 4.17 -7.89
C CYS A 115 7.52 4.53 -6.63
N ILE A 116 7.14 5.66 -6.02
CA ILE A 116 7.42 5.96 -4.62
C ILE A 116 6.38 5.21 -3.80
N THR A 117 6.83 4.46 -2.79
CA THR A 117 5.98 3.57 -2.02
C THR A 117 6.06 3.84 -0.54
N LEU A 118 4.90 3.74 0.12
CA LEU A 118 4.76 3.95 1.54
C LEU A 118 3.68 3.02 2.09
N GLY A 119 4.04 2.18 3.05
CA GLY A 119 3.06 1.49 3.90
C GLY A 119 2.78 2.32 5.15
N CYS A 120 1.56 2.29 5.63
CA CYS A 120 1.18 2.92 6.89
C CYS A 120 0.34 1.98 7.73
N GLU A 121 0.78 1.74 8.96
CA GLU A 121 0.04 1.00 9.96
C GLU A 121 -0.64 2.00 10.90
N GLY A 122 -1.98 1.98 10.95
CA GLY A 122 -2.79 2.91 11.76
C GLY A 122 -2.89 2.54 13.25
N GLY A 123 -2.32 1.39 13.62
CA GLY A 123 -2.49 0.76 14.92
C GLY A 123 -3.52 -0.38 14.88
N ARG A 124 -4.13 -0.68 16.03
CA ARG A 124 -5.02 -1.84 16.18
C ARG A 124 -6.29 -1.71 15.32
N HIS A 125 -6.67 -2.76 14.59
CA HIS A 125 -7.76 -2.79 13.61
C HIS A 125 -9.16 -2.49 14.16
N ASP A 126 -9.39 -2.70 15.45
CA ASP A 126 -10.68 -2.42 16.13
C ASP A 126 -10.64 -1.11 16.93
N ALA A 127 -9.53 -0.36 16.89
CA ALA A 127 -9.43 0.95 17.52
C ALA A 127 -10.10 2.00 16.62
N PRO A 128 -11.12 2.73 17.12
CA PRO A 128 -11.76 3.81 16.35
C PRO A 128 -10.76 4.84 15.83
N GLU A 129 -9.72 5.13 16.61
CA GLU A 129 -8.69 6.11 16.29
C GLU A 129 -7.81 5.68 15.09
N ALA A 130 -7.84 4.40 14.69
CA ALA A 130 -7.12 3.94 13.51
C ALA A 130 -7.64 4.63 12.24
N VAL A 131 -8.94 4.91 12.16
CA VAL A 131 -9.56 5.61 11.03
C VAL A 131 -9.02 7.04 10.96
N ASP A 132 -9.10 7.79 12.06
CA ASP A 132 -8.64 9.19 12.12
C ASP A 132 -7.14 9.31 11.79
N ARG A 133 -6.33 8.36 12.26
CA ARG A 133 -4.88 8.33 11.98
C ARG A 133 -4.59 8.07 10.50
N LEU A 134 -5.24 7.07 9.91
CA LEU A 134 -5.03 6.73 8.50
C LEU A 134 -5.55 7.83 7.58
N GLU A 135 -6.68 8.46 7.93
CA GLU A 135 -7.19 9.62 7.23
C GLU A 135 -6.20 10.80 7.28
N ALA A 136 -5.66 11.14 8.46
CA ALA A 136 -4.65 12.17 8.60
C ALA A 136 -3.41 11.90 7.73
N VAL A 137 -2.97 10.63 7.65
CA VAL A 137 -1.86 10.24 6.77
C VAL A 137 -2.22 10.41 5.29
N ALA A 138 -3.45 10.07 4.88
CA ALA A 138 -3.92 10.29 3.52
C ALA A 138 -3.86 11.78 3.14
N TRP A 139 -4.31 12.68 4.03
CA TRP A 139 -4.20 14.12 3.82
C TRP A 139 -2.75 14.59 3.72
N CYS A 140 -1.88 14.15 4.63
CA CYS A 140 -0.45 14.48 4.57
C CYS A 140 0.19 13.99 3.26
N ALA A 141 -0.15 12.78 2.81
CA ALA A 141 0.36 12.21 1.56
C ALA A 141 -0.11 13.01 0.33
N LEU A 142 -1.38 13.44 0.28
CA LEU A 142 -1.91 14.26 -0.81
C LEU A 142 -1.23 15.64 -0.87
N VAL A 143 -0.95 16.26 0.28
CA VAL A 143 -0.21 17.52 0.34
C VAL A 143 1.24 17.32 -0.08
N ALA A 144 1.91 16.28 0.43
CA ALA A 144 3.29 15.96 0.08
C ALA A 144 3.45 15.62 -1.42
N ALA A 145 2.44 15.01 -2.04
CA ALA A 145 2.38 14.73 -3.47
C ALA A 145 2.09 15.98 -4.33
N GLY A 146 1.76 17.12 -3.72
CA GLY A 146 1.36 18.33 -4.43
C GLY A 146 -0.03 18.26 -5.07
N VAL A 147 -0.83 17.24 -4.74
CA VAL A 147 -2.22 17.09 -5.20
C VAL A 147 -3.13 18.11 -4.51
N LEU A 148 -2.84 18.43 -3.25
CA LEU A 148 -3.56 19.41 -2.46
C LEU A 148 -2.59 20.45 -1.87
N HIS A 149 -3.07 21.68 -1.73
CA HIS A 149 -2.45 22.67 -0.87
C HIS A 149 -2.90 22.46 0.59
N TRP A 150 -2.04 22.75 1.57
CA TRP A 150 -2.32 22.51 2.99
C TRP A 150 -3.59 23.21 3.50
N THR A 151 -4.01 24.31 2.86
CA THR A 151 -5.25 25.02 3.19
C THR A 151 -6.52 24.29 2.77
N GLN A 152 -6.40 23.21 1.99
CA GLN A 152 -7.52 22.37 1.53
C GLN A 152 -7.75 21.16 2.44
N VAL A 153 -6.85 20.92 3.41
CA VAL A 153 -6.97 19.81 4.37
C VAL A 153 -8.04 20.16 5.41
N PRO A 154 -8.99 19.26 5.70
CA PRO A 154 -9.94 19.42 6.80
C PRO A 154 -9.22 19.63 8.14
N GLY A 155 -9.78 20.50 8.99
CA GLY A 155 -9.24 20.82 10.32
C GLY A 155 -9.62 19.80 11.39
#